data_AF-A0A1X7TY73-F1
#
_entry.id   AF-A0A1X7TY73-F1
#
_cell.length_a   1.000
_cell.length_b   1.000
_cell.length_c   1.000
_cell.angle_alpha   90.00
_cell.angle_beta   90.00
_cell.angle_gamma   90.00
#
_symmetry.space_group_name_H-M   'P 1'
#
loop_
_entity.id
_entity.type
_entity.pdbx_description
1 polymer ?
#
loop_
_entity_poly.entity_id
_entity_poly.type
_entity_poly.pdbx_seq_one_letter_code
_entity_poly.pdbx_strand_id
1 'polypeptide(L)'
;MLKLQVVVFLLSVSEVISQCPPSSGIYLRQNGNCYPNGSYFYDISIKPTPLECGLPGATLNGGQWIGPNGAVPCPGSNSNLFCTVGSGASLSVCIPTTNTGYLGAPGDGWYKCCLPTNCSDPNTNIIFANIFSTEY
;
A
#
# COMPACT_ATOMS: atom_id res chain seq x y z
N MET A 1 52.12 -9.43 -29.30
CA MET A 1 50.96 -8.52 -29.14
C MET A 1 49.96 -9.18 -28.20
N LEU A 2 50.04 -8.87 -26.90
CA LEU A 2 49.17 -9.45 -25.89
C LEU A 2 47.91 -8.56 -25.81
N LYS A 3 46.77 -9.05 -26.29
CA LYS A 3 45.50 -8.30 -26.20
C LYS A 3 44.96 -8.44 -24.78
N LEU A 4 45.03 -7.35 -24.02
CA LEU A 4 44.39 -7.22 -22.72
C LEU A 4 42.87 -7.14 -22.96
N GLN A 5 42.16 -8.26 -22.80
CA GLN A 5 40.70 -8.26 -22.79
C GLN A 5 40.23 -7.70 -21.44
N VAL A 6 39.90 -6.41 -21.43
CA VAL A 6 39.20 -5.78 -20.30
C VAL A 6 37.78 -6.32 -20.28
N VAL A 7 37.52 -7.32 -19.45
CA VAL A 7 36.16 -7.78 -19.16
C VAL A 7 35.56 -6.78 -18.18
N VAL A 8 34.78 -5.83 -18.69
CA VAL A 8 33.96 -4.94 -17.87
C VAL A 8 32.76 -5.76 -17.39
N PHE A 9 32.85 -6.27 -16.16
CA PHE A 9 31.72 -6.89 -15.48
C PHE A 9 30.82 -5.76 -14.94
N LEU A 10 29.83 -5.34 -15.73
CA LEU A 10 28.70 -4.56 -15.21
C LEU A 10 27.89 -5.50 -14.33
N LEU A 11 28.18 -5.52 -13.04
CA LEU A 11 27.27 -6.10 -12.05
C LEU A 11 26.01 -5.24 -12.08
N SER A 12 25.02 -5.72 -12.85
CA SER A 12 23.64 -5.26 -12.80
C SER A 12 23.26 -5.06 -11.35
N VAL A 13 22.78 -3.86 -11.02
CA VAL A 13 22.15 -3.59 -9.73
C VAL A 13 21.12 -4.70 -9.51
N SER A 14 21.40 -5.56 -8.54
CA SER A 14 20.40 -6.45 -7.97
C SER A 14 19.39 -5.56 -7.27
N GLU A 15 18.46 -4.96 -8.01
CA GLU A 15 17.22 -4.52 -7.40
C GLU A 15 16.56 -5.80 -6.91
N VAL A 16 16.60 -6.00 -5.60
CA VAL A 16 15.75 -6.97 -4.94
C VAL A 16 14.34 -6.62 -5.38
N ILE A 17 13.79 -7.34 -6.35
CA ILE A 17 12.44 -7.10 -6.88
C ILE A 17 11.45 -7.64 -5.84
N SER A 18 11.33 -6.93 -4.71
CA SER A 18 10.09 -6.81 -3.93
C SER A 18 9.17 -5.74 -4.54
N GLN A 19 9.42 -5.40 -5.81
CA GLN A 19 8.58 -4.51 -6.59
C GLN A 19 7.34 -5.29 -7.00
N CYS A 20 6.22 -4.91 -6.40
CA CYS A 20 4.90 -5.22 -6.96
C CYS A 20 4.87 -4.80 -8.42
N PRO A 21 4.14 -5.55 -9.26
CA PRO A 21 4.55 -5.72 -10.64
C PRO A 21 4.70 -4.35 -11.29
N PRO A 22 5.89 -4.03 -11.86
CA PRO A 22 6.24 -2.68 -12.29
C PRO A 22 5.33 -2.14 -13.42
N SER A 23 4.48 -3.01 -13.99
CA SER A 23 3.62 -2.74 -15.14
C SER A 23 2.13 -3.06 -14.92
N SER A 24 1.70 -3.59 -13.76
CA SER A 24 0.32 -4.10 -13.58
C SER A 24 -0.68 -3.07 -13.04
N GLY A 25 -0.32 -1.80 -12.96
CA GLY A 25 -1.18 -0.75 -12.41
C GLY A 25 -1.15 -0.68 -10.89
N ILE A 26 -2.26 -0.25 -10.29
CA ILE A 26 -2.39 -0.11 -8.84
C ILE A 26 -2.23 -1.46 -8.13
N TYR A 27 -1.52 -1.48 -7.00
CA TYR A 27 -1.26 -2.71 -6.25
C TYR A 27 -1.50 -2.53 -4.75
N LEU A 28 -1.69 -3.66 -4.05
CA LEU A 28 -1.59 -3.77 -2.61
C LEU A 28 -0.27 -4.43 -2.23
N ARG A 29 0.44 -3.87 -1.25
CA ARG A 29 1.68 -4.43 -0.71
C ARG A 29 1.63 -4.44 0.81
N GLN A 30 1.97 -5.56 1.41
CA GLN A 30 2.11 -5.69 2.86
C GLN A 30 3.30 -6.61 3.16
N ASN A 31 4.17 -6.17 4.07
CA ASN A 31 5.37 -6.89 4.46
C ASN A 31 6.26 -7.33 3.27
N GLY A 32 6.36 -6.48 2.24
CA GLY A 32 7.12 -6.78 1.01
C GLY A 32 6.43 -7.71 0.01
N ASN A 33 5.29 -8.30 0.37
CA ASN A 33 4.50 -9.16 -0.51
C ASN A 33 3.40 -8.38 -1.21
N CYS A 34 3.10 -8.75 -2.45
CA CYS A 34 2.09 -8.12 -3.28
C CYS A 34 0.83 -8.96 -3.29
N TYR A 35 -0.32 -8.28 -3.23
CA TYR A 35 -1.60 -8.93 -3.07
C TYR A 35 -2.55 -8.51 -4.19
N PRO A 36 -3.37 -9.45 -4.72
CA PRO A 36 -4.36 -9.12 -5.73
C PRO A 36 -5.49 -8.24 -5.16
N ASN A 37 -6.23 -7.60 -6.05
CA ASN A 37 -7.45 -6.87 -5.70
C ASN A 37 -8.43 -7.78 -4.95
N GLY A 38 -9.00 -7.28 -3.86
CA GLY A 38 -9.95 -8.02 -3.03
C GLY A 38 -9.33 -8.87 -1.91
N SER A 39 -8.03 -8.70 -1.65
CA SER A 39 -7.32 -9.50 -0.64
C SER A 39 -7.74 -9.18 0.80
N TYR A 40 -7.56 -10.15 1.69
CA TYR A 40 -7.98 -10.12 3.09
C TYR A 40 -6.78 -9.93 4.02
N PHE A 41 -6.91 -9.02 4.97
CA PHE A 41 -5.88 -8.69 5.96
C PHE A 41 -6.50 -8.66 7.35
N TYR A 42 -5.91 -9.43 8.26
CA TYR A 42 -6.22 -9.26 9.68
C TYR A 42 -5.67 -7.91 10.14
N ASP A 43 -6.38 -7.22 11.01
CA ASP A 43 -5.93 -5.97 11.62
C ASP A 43 -4.56 -6.12 12.33
N ILE A 44 -4.31 -7.26 12.98
CA ILE A 44 -3.02 -7.58 13.59
C ILE A 44 -1.89 -7.69 12.56
N SER A 45 -2.20 -8.07 11.32
CA SER A 45 -1.20 -8.18 10.25
C SER A 45 -0.76 -6.81 9.72
N ILE A 46 -1.58 -5.77 9.93
CA ILE A 46 -1.26 -4.39 9.56
C ILE A 46 -0.73 -3.57 10.75
N LYS A 47 -0.41 -4.26 11.85
CA LYS A 47 0.16 -3.74 13.10
C LYS A 47 1.48 -4.48 13.40
N PRO A 48 2.68 -3.87 13.21
CA PRO A 48 2.98 -2.51 12.76
C PRO A 48 3.04 -2.33 11.24
N THR A 49 3.02 -3.42 10.47
CA THR A 49 3.45 -3.39 9.08
C THR A 49 2.36 -2.81 8.18
N PRO A 50 2.51 -1.61 7.62
CA PRO A 50 1.41 -0.97 6.90
C PRO A 50 0.96 -1.74 5.67
N LEU A 51 -0.33 -1.69 5.39
CA LEU A 51 -0.88 -2.06 4.09
C LEU A 51 -0.72 -0.86 3.16
N GLU A 52 0.20 -0.99 2.22
CA GLU A 52 0.46 -0.01 1.18
C GLU A 52 -0.45 -0.25 -0.02
N CYS A 53 -0.97 0.83 -0.56
CA CYS A 53 -1.55 0.90 -1.88
C CYS A 53 -0.65 1.81 -2.73
N GLY A 54 -0.16 1.30 -3.87
CA GLY A 54 0.82 2.01 -4.69
C GLY A 54 0.47 1.99 -6.16
N LEU A 55 0.94 3.00 -6.89
CA LEU A 55 0.80 3.14 -8.34
C LEU A 55 2.16 3.47 -8.97
N PRO A 56 2.90 2.48 -9.50
CA PRO A 56 4.21 2.69 -10.10
C PRO A 56 4.18 3.72 -11.24
N GLY A 57 5.21 4.56 -11.31
CA GLY A 57 5.39 5.53 -12.39
C GLY A 57 4.43 6.73 -12.39
N ALA A 58 3.52 6.82 -11.43
CA ALA A 58 2.63 7.96 -11.27
C ALA A 58 3.18 9.01 -10.28
N THR A 59 2.69 10.23 -10.41
CA THR A 59 2.86 11.30 -9.42
C THR A 59 1.58 11.43 -8.62
N LEU A 60 1.70 11.43 -7.29
CA LEU A 60 0.56 11.59 -6.40
C LEU A 60 0.02 13.04 -6.49
N ASN A 61 -1.24 13.19 -6.91
CA ASN A 61 -1.93 14.49 -6.94
C ASN A 61 -3.15 14.47 -6.01
N GLY A 62 -3.08 13.66 -4.96
CA GLY A 62 -4.18 13.34 -4.06
C GLY A 62 -4.12 11.88 -3.64
N GLY A 63 -5.20 11.15 -3.88
CA GLY A 63 -5.33 9.75 -3.47
C GLY A 63 -6.09 9.63 -2.15
N GLN A 64 -6.68 8.46 -1.94
CA GLN A 64 -7.57 8.27 -0.80
C GLN A 64 -7.73 6.80 -0.44
N TRP A 65 -7.79 6.54 0.87
CA TRP A 65 -8.39 5.33 1.42
C TRP A 65 -9.80 5.64 1.93
N ILE A 66 -10.77 4.82 1.55
CA ILE A 66 -12.15 4.89 2.05
C ILE A 66 -12.50 3.52 2.63
N GLY A 67 -12.76 3.48 3.93
CA GLY A 67 -13.21 2.28 4.62
C GLY A 67 -14.71 2.29 4.93
N PRO A 68 -15.18 1.29 5.68
CA PRO A 68 -16.58 1.19 6.12
C PRO A 68 -17.01 2.39 6.98
N ASN A 69 -16.10 2.95 7.80
CA ASN A 69 -16.32 4.16 8.58
C ASN A 69 -15.96 5.47 7.82
N GLY A 70 -15.98 5.44 6.49
CA GLY A 70 -15.72 6.59 5.64
C GLY A 70 -14.23 6.79 5.28
N ALA A 71 -13.89 8.00 4.86
CA ALA A 71 -12.55 8.34 4.41
C ALA A 71 -11.52 8.25 5.56
N VAL A 72 -10.35 7.68 5.27
CA VAL A 72 -9.17 7.74 6.15
C VAL A 72 -8.26 8.83 5.60
N PRO A 73 -8.13 10.00 6.25
CA PRO A 73 -7.33 11.10 5.74
C PRO A 73 -5.84 10.72 5.70
N CYS A 74 -5.15 11.07 4.62
CA CYS A 74 -3.73 10.76 4.38
C CYS A 74 -2.94 12.06 4.09
N PRO A 75 -2.05 12.52 4.98
CA PRO A 75 -1.75 11.97 6.29
C PRO A 75 -2.88 12.23 7.30
N GLY A 76 -3.07 11.33 8.25
CA GLY A 76 -4.10 11.47 9.28
C GLY A 76 -4.60 10.15 9.83
N SER A 77 -5.73 10.20 10.53
CA SER A 77 -6.39 9.01 11.07
C SER A 77 -7.90 9.12 10.98
N ASN A 78 -8.56 7.97 10.93
CA ASN A 78 -9.98 7.82 11.20
C ASN A 78 -10.14 6.59 12.08
N SER A 79 -10.71 6.77 13.26
CA SER A 79 -10.78 5.72 14.29
C SER A 79 -9.38 5.23 14.68
N ASN A 80 -9.13 3.92 14.67
CA ASN A 80 -7.83 3.34 15.03
C ASN A 80 -6.87 3.18 13.83
N LEU A 81 -7.32 3.53 12.62
CA LEU A 81 -6.50 3.45 11.41
C LEU A 81 -5.81 4.78 11.14
N PHE A 82 -4.51 4.69 10.91
CA PHE A 82 -3.66 5.80 10.53
C PHE A 82 -3.24 5.62 9.09
N CYS A 83 -3.31 6.71 8.33
CA CYS A 83 -2.82 6.75 6.96
C CYS A 83 -1.62 7.67 6.83
N THR A 84 -0.65 7.24 6.04
CA THR A 84 0.54 8.01 5.68
C THR A 84 0.73 8.06 4.17
N VAL A 85 1.38 9.13 3.72
CA VAL A 85 1.85 9.26 2.33
C VAL A 85 3.23 8.63 2.26
N GLY A 86 3.39 7.63 1.39
CA GLY A 86 4.66 6.95 1.18
C GLY A 86 5.56 7.65 0.16
N SER A 87 6.69 7.02 -0.18
CA SER A 87 7.50 7.43 -1.33
C SER A 87 6.89 6.93 -2.64
N GLY A 88 7.09 7.70 -3.72
CA GLY A 88 6.35 7.48 -4.97
C GLY A 88 4.85 7.80 -4.82
N ALA A 89 4.03 7.43 -5.81
CA ALA A 89 2.58 7.50 -5.68
C ALA A 89 2.06 6.32 -4.84
N SER A 90 2.19 6.43 -3.51
CA SER A 90 1.70 5.42 -2.57
C SER A 90 1.07 6.01 -1.31
N LEU A 91 0.05 5.32 -0.79
CA LEU A 91 -0.63 5.61 0.46
C LEU A 91 -0.72 4.34 1.29
N SER A 92 -0.40 4.44 2.58
CA SER A 92 -0.35 3.29 3.47
C SER A 92 -1.28 3.45 4.65
N VAL A 93 -2.00 2.40 5.01
CA VAL A 93 -2.83 2.34 6.21
C VAL A 93 -2.29 1.33 7.21
N CYS A 94 -2.29 1.68 8.49
CA CYS A 94 -1.86 0.80 9.57
C CYS A 94 -2.59 1.09 10.88
N ILE A 95 -2.47 0.17 11.83
CA ILE A 95 -2.77 0.43 13.23
C ILE A 95 -1.41 0.64 13.93
N PRO A 96 -1.14 1.83 14.50
CA PRO A 96 0.11 2.09 15.20
C PRO A 96 0.31 1.13 16.38
N THR A 97 1.54 0.72 16.64
CA THR A 97 1.89 -0.11 17.81
C THR A 97 1.65 0.58 19.14
N THR A 98 1.65 1.92 19.14
CA THR A 98 1.29 2.73 20.31
C THR A 98 -0.21 2.65 20.64
N ASN A 99 -1.04 2.19 19.69
CA ASN A 99 -2.45 1.95 19.93
C ASN A 99 -2.63 0.55 20.53
N THR A 100 -3.18 0.45 21.74
CA THR A 100 -3.51 -0.84 22.36
C THR A 100 -4.77 -1.47 21.78
N GLY A 101 -5.55 -0.72 20.99
CA GLY A 101 -6.75 -1.17 20.33
C GLY A 101 -6.51 -2.03 19.08
N TYR A 102 -7.62 -2.58 18.62
CA TYR A 102 -7.83 -3.33 17.38
C TYR A 102 -8.72 -2.53 16.44
N LEU A 103 -8.98 -3.06 15.25
CA LEU A 103 -9.97 -2.49 14.35
C LEU A 103 -11.36 -2.70 14.96
N GLY A 104 -11.99 -1.64 15.45
CA GLY A 104 -13.36 -1.74 16.00
C GLY A 104 -14.36 -2.15 14.92
N ALA A 105 -15.51 -2.71 15.31
CA ALA A 105 -16.56 -3.17 14.40
C ALA A 105 -16.96 -2.18 13.29
N PRO A 106 -17.02 -0.84 13.51
CA PRO A 106 -17.32 0.11 12.44
C PRO A 106 -16.24 0.20 11.35
N GLY A 107 -15.01 -0.22 11.64
CA GLY A 107 -13.92 -0.29 10.68
C GLY A 107 -13.78 -1.65 10.00
N ASP A 108 -14.48 -2.69 10.46
CA ASP A 108 -14.37 -4.03 9.86
C ASP A 108 -15.00 -4.06 8.46
N GLY A 109 -14.22 -4.50 7.45
CA GLY A 109 -14.74 -4.85 6.14
C GLY A 109 -13.95 -4.27 4.97
N TRP A 110 -14.67 -3.83 3.95
CA TRP A 110 -14.09 -3.43 2.67
C TRP A 110 -13.53 -2.00 2.69
N TYR A 111 -12.26 -1.90 2.31
CA TYR A 111 -11.53 -0.68 2.06
C TYR A 111 -11.28 -0.53 0.56
N LYS A 112 -11.41 0.70 0.08
CA LYS A 112 -11.13 1.12 -1.29
C LYS A 112 -9.97 2.10 -1.27
N CYS A 113 -8.91 1.82 -2.02
CA CYS A 113 -7.84 2.75 -2.29
C CYS A 113 -7.97 3.30 -3.72
N CYS A 114 -7.76 4.61 -3.87
CA CYS A 114 -7.80 5.31 -5.16
C CYS A 114 -6.51 6.10 -5.39
N LEU A 115 -5.88 5.92 -6.55
CA LEU A 115 -4.64 6.58 -6.96
C LEU A 115 -4.62 6.89 -8.47
N PRO A 116 -3.95 7.99 -8.91
CA PRO A 116 -3.19 8.94 -8.10
C PRO A 116 -4.05 10.08 -7.51
N THR A 117 -5.35 10.08 -7.80
CA THR A 117 -6.33 11.08 -7.38
C THR A 117 -7.39 10.45 -6.47
N ASN A 118 -8.30 11.27 -5.94
CA ASN A 118 -9.34 10.81 -5.00
C ASN A 118 -10.35 9.85 -5.66
N CYS A 119 -11.18 9.21 -4.83
CA CYS A 119 -12.14 8.19 -5.27
C CYS A 119 -13.39 8.73 -5.99
N SER A 120 -13.54 10.05 -6.11
CA SER A 120 -14.62 10.68 -6.88
C SER A 120 -14.23 10.93 -8.33
N ASP A 121 -12.93 10.86 -8.65
CA ASP A 121 -12.43 10.93 -10.02
C ASP A 121 -12.70 9.61 -10.75
N PRO A 122 -13.50 9.60 -11.83
CA PRO A 122 -13.84 8.39 -12.56
C PRO A 122 -12.64 7.77 -13.31
N ASN A 123 -11.53 8.51 -13.46
CA ASN A 123 -10.32 8.04 -14.14
C ASN A 123 -9.24 7.56 -13.16
N THR A 124 -9.50 7.58 -11.84
CA THR A 124 -8.56 7.07 -10.84
C THR A 124 -8.49 5.54 -10.91
N ASN A 125 -7.32 4.97 -10.60
CA ASN A 125 -7.17 3.53 -10.43
C ASN A 125 -7.71 3.15 -9.05
N ILE A 126 -8.38 2.00 -8.97
CA ILE A 126 -9.04 1.54 -7.75
C ILE A 126 -8.56 0.14 -7.41
N ILE A 127 -8.22 -0.08 -6.13
CA ILE A 127 -8.00 -1.41 -5.58
C ILE A 127 -8.70 -1.55 -4.24
N PHE A 128 -9.21 -2.75 -3.97
CA PHE A 128 -9.95 -3.08 -2.76
C PHE A 128 -9.14 -4.03 -1.88
N ALA A 129 -9.25 -3.82 -0.57
CA ALA A 129 -8.74 -4.70 0.47
C ALA A 129 -9.86 -4.93 1.49
N ASN A 130 -9.94 -6.13 2.07
CA ASN A 130 -10.80 -6.39 3.21
C ASN A 130 -9.93 -6.41 4.46
N ILE A 131 -10.15 -5.50 5.40
CA ILE A 131 -9.44 -5.46 6.67
C ILE A 131 -10.44 -5.79 7.77
N PHE A 132 -10.15 -6.82 8.54
CA PHE A 132 -11.10 -7.36 9.52
C PHE A 132 -10.45 -7.53 10.89
N SER A 133 -11.28 -7.33 11.90
CA SER A 133 -10.89 -7.36 13.30
C SER A 133 -10.54 -8.78 13.73
N THR A 134 -9.52 -8.89 14.58
CA THR A 134 -9.20 -10.15 15.28
C THR A 134 -9.86 -10.26 16.64
N GLU A 135 -10.73 -9.33 17.04
CA GLU A 135 -11.37 -9.40 18.35
C GLU A 135 -12.36 -10.58 18.44
N TYR A 136 -12.11 -11.45 19.42
CA TYR A 136 -13.03 -12.45 19.97
C TYR A 136 -13.27 -12.14 21.44
#